data_AF-A0A495RR45-F1
#
_entry.id   AF-A0A495RR45-F1
#
_cell.length_a   1.000
_cell.length_b   1.000
_cell.length_c   1.000
_cell.angle_alpha   90.00
_cell.angle_beta   90.00
_cell.angle_gamma   90.00
#
_symmetry.space_group_name_H-M   'P 1'
#
loop_
_entity.id
_entity.type
_entity.pdbx_description
1 polymer ?
#
loop_
_entity_poly.entity_id
_entity_poly.type
_entity_poly.pdbx_seq_one_letter_code
_entity_poly.pdbx_strand_id
1 'polypeptide(L)'
;MNNNEVLLSICIPTYNRAKALDGNLKALNKQVSGKNLPLELMVSDNCSSDETSTVVNKYIEEGMPINYIRNTINLGMDGNFAQCYRKASGKYVLVLGDDDYLIDGMLEKLLDYLKNGDYGLVHLKTNSQAKILEEEFTDSTLFLQNVSYWVTYISSNVVNAKYIKGYDFEKNFGTFLTIVPLYLNAAASHDKNLLIHELVFNEGIESNSNGGYNFFEVFVVNYLKIWKDFVNSKTIPSKLFYLIKRDIFKYFLATYIVELLILKKTGNFKVKSAKKILFFSYGHCLYAYYYLIKLITKQVLRKIYVSTVKIKSNIYSYYASRNILKMGKKASIKFPFYVEGSKSIIIGDNFTCYKRTRIEAVGKIVIDNPKIIIGDNVCINWDCHIGALELIKIDSNVLIGSRVLITDHSHGNNEMADLMLPPSKRVLYSKGPVIIEENVWIGDGAAVLPNVTIGKNSIIGANTVITKDVPPNCIVVGNPARIVKTFSI
;
A
#
# COMPACT_ATOMS: atom_id res chain seq x y z
N MET A 1 -15.27 39.49 -7.27
CA MET A 1 -15.95 38.52 -8.15
C MET A 1 -17.43 38.56 -7.79
N ASN A 2 -18.32 38.65 -8.77
CA ASN A 2 -19.75 38.55 -8.53
C ASN A 2 -20.05 37.17 -7.92
N ASN A 3 -20.94 37.09 -6.93
CA ASN A 3 -21.27 35.86 -6.18
C ASN A 3 -21.88 34.71 -7.03
N ASN A 4 -21.97 34.83 -8.36
CA ASN A 4 -22.58 33.87 -9.27
C ASN A 4 -21.62 33.28 -10.33
N GLU A 5 -20.33 33.61 -10.31
CA GLU A 5 -19.36 33.09 -11.29
C GLU A 5 -18.82 31.72 -10.86
N VAL A 6 -18.96 30.71 -11.71
CA VAL A 6 -18.40 29.37 -11.49
C VAL A 6 -16.87 29.46 -11.53
N LEU A 7 -16.20 29.11 -10.43
CA LEU A 7 -14.74 29.14 -10.35
C LEU A 7 -14.14 27.87 -10.94
N LEU A 8 -14.69 26.70 -10.60
CA LEU A 8 -14.20 25.40 -11.03
C LEU A 8 -15.34 24.57 -11.63
N SER A 9 -15.11 23.98 -12.78
CA SER A 9 -15.93 22.88 -13.30
C SER A 9 -15.21 21.56 -13.06
N ILE A 10 -15.83 20.63 -12.33
CA ILE A 10 -15.40 19.24 -12.24
C ILE A 10 -16.27 18.42 -13.18
N CYS A 11 -15.65 17.82 -14.19
CA CYS A 11 -16.31 17.08 -15.24
C CYS A 11 -15.89 15.61 -15.18
N ILE A 12 -16.85 14.69 -15.04
CA ILE A 12 -16.61 13.26 -14.86
C ILE A 12 -17.06 12.52 -16.13
N PRO A 13 -16.14 12.12 -17.03
CA PRO A 13 -16.45 11.27 -18.16
C PRO A 13 -16.62 9.83 -17.68
N THR A 14 -17.68 9.16 -18.12
CA THR A 14 -17.93 7.76 -17.75
C THR A 14 -18.55 6.98 -18.91
N TYR A 15 -18.36 5.66 -18.90
CA TYR A 15 -18.97 4.72 -19.83
C TYR A 15 -19.01 3.31 -19.24
N ASN A 16 -20.20 2.80 -18.94
CA ASN A 16 -20.43 1.46 -18.38
C ASN A 16 -19.60 1.17 -17.11
N ARG A 17 -19.53 2.16 -16.21
CA ARG A 17 -18.72 2.13 -14.98
C ARG A 17 -19.50 2.62 -13.77
N ALA A 18 -20.78 2.27 -13.68
CA ALA A 18 -21.70 2.76 -12.64
C ALA A 18 -21.14 2.63 -11.20
N LYS A 19 -20.44 1.53 -10.89
CA LYS A 19 -19.85 1.29 -9.56
C LYS A 19 -18.69 2.24 -9.23
N ALA A 20 -17.79 2.49 -10.19
CA ALA A 20 -16.70 3.44 -9.99
C ALA A 20 -17.27 4.84 -9.76
N LEU A 21 -18.20 5.25 -10.64
CA LEU A 21 -18.90 6.52 -10.56
C LEU A 21 -19.65 6.71 -9.24
N ASP A 22 -20.36 5.70 -8.73
CA ASP A 22 -21.03 5.79 -7.42
C ASP A 22 -20.04 6.09 -6.30
N GLY A 23 -18.86 5.44 -6.31
CA GLY A 23 -17.78 5.74 -5.37
C GLY A 23 -17.30 7.19 -5.46
N ASN A 24 -17.16 7.71 -6.68
CA ASN A 24 -16.69 9.07 -6.95
C ASN A 24 -17.72 10.12 -6.51
N LEU A 25 -18.96 9.97 -6.95
CA LEU A 25 -20.05 10.86 -6.56
C LEU A 25 -20.30 10.82 -5.06
N LYS A 26 -20.17 9.66 -4.40
CA LYS A 26 -20.23 9.56 -2.94
C LYS A 26 -19.14 10.40 -2.25
N ALA A 27 -17.90 10.33 -2.74
CA ALA A 27 -16.78 11.08 -2.18
C ALA A 27 -16.96 12.59 -2.39
N LEU A 28 -17.46 13.01 -3.55
CA LEU A 28 -17.78 14.40 -3.83
C LEU A 28 -18.99 14.89 -3.01
N ASN A 29 -20.05 14.09 -2.88
CA ASN A 29 -21.28 14.47 -2.19
C ASN A 29 -21.00 14.88 -0.73
N LYS A 30 -20.12 14.16 -0.04
CA LYS A 30 -19.65 14.53 1.32
C LYS A 30 -19.08 15.95 1.42
N GLN A 31 -18.47 16.44 0.35
CA GLN A 31 -17.77 17.72 0.32
C GLN A 31 -18.64 18.87 -0.20
N VAL A 32 -19.73 18.57 -0.92
CA VAL A 32 -20.63 19.56 -1.53
C VAL A 32 -21.99 19.67 -0.84
N SER A 33 -22.48 18.60 -0.21
CA SER A 33 -23.77 18.58 0.48
C SER A 33 -23.92 19.73 1.47
N GLY A 34 -24.98 20.52 1.32
CA GLY A 34 -25.29 21.64 2.21
C GLY A 34 -24.38 22.86 2.09
N LYS A 35 -23.49 22.92 1.09
CA LYS A 35 -22.58 24.06 0.85
C LYS A 35 -22.91 24.78 -0.46
N ASN A 36 -22.85 26.11 -0.44
CA ASN A 36 -22.91 26.93 -1.65
C ASN A 36 -21.48 27.23 -2.13
N LEU A 37 -20.96 26.38 -3.01
CA LEU A 37 -19.60 26.50 -3.56
C LEU A 37 -19.65 27.07 -4.99
N PRO A 38 -18.65 27.86 -5.43
CA PRO A 38 -18.55 28.35 -6.81
C PRO A 38 -18.08 27.23 -7.75
N LEU A 39 -18.86 26.16 -7.84
CA LEU A 39 -18.51 24.88 -8.44
C LEU A 39 -19.60 24.43 -9.41
N GLU A 40 -19.19 23.99 -10.58
CA GLU A 40 -20.03 23.20 -11.49
C GLU A 40 -19.62 21.73 -11.40
N LEU A 41 -20.59 20.85 -11.18
CA LEU A 41 -20.40 19.41 -11.27
C LEU A 41 -21.11 18.89 -12.51
N MET A 42 -20.38 18.22 -13.39
CA MET A 42 -20.94 17.66 -14.62
C MET A 42 -20.56 16.19 -14.77
N VAL A 43 -21.53 15.35 -15.12
CA VAL A 43 -21.28 13.95 -15.52
C VAL A 43 -21.55 13.81 -17.01
N SER A 44 -20.53 13.37 -17.75
CA SER A 44 -20.60 13.10 -19.19
C SER A 44 -20.65 11.60 -19.44
N ASP A 45 -21.86 11.06 -19.50
CA ASP A 45 -22.14 9.65 -19.74
C ASP A 45 -22.15 9.36 -21.24
N ASN A 46 -21.21 8.53 -21.67
CA ASN A 46 -20.95 8.26 -23.08
C ASN A 46 -21.86 7.15 -23.65
N CYS A 47 -23.16 7.27 -23.45
CA CYS A 47 -24.20 6.32 -23.83
C CYS A 47 -24.15 4.97 -23.07
N SER A 48 -23.89 5.00 -21.75
CA SER A 48 -23.85 3.79 -20.93
C SER A 48 -25.17 3.01 -21.01
N SER A 49 -25.06 1.69 -20.96
CA SER A 49 -26.16 0.72 -20.95
C SER A 49 -26.32 0.03 -19.58
N ASP A 50 -25.46 0.33 -18.62
CA ASP A 50 -25.54 -0.14 -17.24
C ASP A 50 -26.32 0.84 -16.34
N GLU A 51 -26.20 0.68 -15.03
CA GLU A 51 -26.89 1.48 -14.02
C GLU A 51 -26.32 2.91 -13.85
N THR A 52 -25.48 3.40 -14.77
CA THR A 52 -24.88 4.74 -14.69
C THR A 52 -25.92 5.84 -14.51
N SER A 53 -27.00 5.83 -15.29
CA SER A 53 -28.08 6.82 -15.15
C SER A 53 -28.78 6.75 -13.80
N THR A 54 -29.03 5.53 -13.30
CA THR A 54 -29.61 5.29 -11.97
C THR A 54 -28.73 5.88 -10.86
N VAL A 55 -27.42 5.66 -10.94
CA VAL A 55 -26.43 6.20 -9.99
C VAL A 55 -26.43 7.73 -10.00
N VAL A 56 -26.43 8.37 -11.17
CA VAL A 56 -26.42 9.84 -11.24
C VAL A 56 -27.72 10.42 -10.68
N ASN A 57 -28.87 9.86 -11.06
CA ASN A 57 -30.17 10.34 -10.61
C ASN A 57 -30.32 10.25 -9.08
N LYS A 58 -29.83 9.18 -8.45
CA LYS A 58 -29.78 9.04 -6.99
C LYS A 58 -29.13 10.27 -6.32
N TYR A 59 -27.96 10.73 -6.80
CA TYR A 59 -27.29 11.89 -6.19
C TYR A 59 -27.97 13.22 -6.50
N ILE A 60 -28.61 13.34 -7.67
CA ILE A 60 -29.45 14.51 -7.98
C ILE A 60 -30.65 14.58 -7.03
N GLU A 61 -31.31 13.44 -6.77
CA GLU A 61 -32.42 13.33 -5.81
C GLU A 61 -31.98 13.63 -4.36
N GLU A 62 -30.74 13.30 -4.00
CA GLU A 62 -30.10 13.69 -2.73
C GLU A 62 -29.73 15.19 -2.66
N GLY A 63 -29.97 15.96 -3.74
CA GLY A 63 -29.75 17.42 -3.80
C GLY A 63 -28.37 17.84 -4.31
N MET A 64 -27.57 16.93 -4.85
CA MET A 64 -26.28 17.26 -5.46
C MET A 64 -26.49 17.99 -6.80
N PRO A 65 -25.87 19.16 -7.04
CA PRO A 65 -26.12 19.98 -8.23
C PRO A 65 -25.36 19.44 -9.46
N ILE A 66 -25.75 18.25 -9.93
CA ILE A 66 -25.11 17.59 -11.08
C ILE A 66 -25.78 18.03 -12.39
N ASN A 67 -25.00 18.60 -13.30
CA ASN A 67 -25.35 18.73 -14.71
C ASN A 67 -25.11 17.39 -15.43
N TYR A 68 -26.16 16.59 -15.62
CA TYR A 68 -26.05 15.27 -16.22
C TYR A 68 -26.25 15.30 -17.74
N ILE A 69 -25.25 14.84 -18.48
CA ILE A 69 -25.25 14.78 -19.93
C ILE A 69 -25.05 13.34 -20.38
N ARG A 70 -26.12 12.73 -20.89
CA ARG A 70 -26.06 11.41 -21.50
C ARG A 70 -26.05 11.52 -23.02
N ASN A 71 -25.00 11.01 -23.64
CA ASN A 71 -24.87 10.96 -25.09
C ASN A 71 -25.80 9.88 -25.68
N THR A 72 -26.30 10.12 -26.88
CA THR A 72 -27.09 9.14 -27.65
C THR A 72 -26.21 8.14 -28.40
N ILE A 73 -24.94 8.48 -28.62
CA ILE A 73 -23.94 7.64 -29.29
C ILE A 73 -22.63 7.65 -28.49
N ASN A 74 -21.83 6.60 -28.64
CA ASN A 74 -20.51 6.52 -28.01
C ASN A 74 -19.52 7.37 -28.79
N LEU A 75 -19.01 8.44 -28.17
CA LEU A 75 -18.03 9.36 -28.76
C LEU A 75 -16.57 8.82 -28.73
N GLY A 76 -16.37 7.63 -28.17
CA GLY A 76 -15.06 7.15 -27.75
C GLY A 76 -14.53 7.91 -26.52
N MET A 77 -13.39 7.45 -26.01
CA MET A 77 -12.74 8.05 -24.83
C MET A 77 -12.33 9.51 -25.08
N ASP A 78 -11.58 9.75 -26.16
CA ASP A 78 -11.08 11.10 -26.49
C ASP A 78 -12.21 12.09 -26.75
N GLY A 79 -13.27 11.65 -27.43
CA GLY A 79 -14.46 12.46 -27.69
C GLY A 79 -15.22 12.82 -26.41
N ASN A 80 -15.34 11.88 -25.47
CA ASN A 80 -15.98 12.16 -24.18
C ASN A 80 -15.15 13.12 -23.32
N PHE A 81 -13.81 12.99 -23.33
CA PHE A 81 -12.93 13.96 -22.67
C PHE A 81 -13.05 15.35 -23.29
N ALA A 82 -13.04 15.44 -24.62
CA ALA A 82 -13.21 16.71 -25.32
C ALA A 82 -14.58 17.36 -25.01
N GLN A 83 -15.65 16.57 -24.91
CA GLN A 83 -16.97 17.05 -24.50
C GLN A 83 -16.94 17.67 -23.10
N CYS A 84 -16.23 17.04 -22.14
CA CYS A 84 -16.09 17.59 -20.80
C CYS A 84 -15.52 19.02 -20.82
N TYR A 85 -14.42 19.25 -21.54
CA TYR A 85 -13.82 20.59 -21.63
C TYR A 85 -14.69 21.59 -22.38
N ARG A 86 -15.35 21.18 -23.47
CA ARG A 86 -16.17 22.08 -24.29
C ARG A 86 -17.42 22.60 -23.57
N LYS A 87 -17.99 21.78 -22.68
CA LYS A 87 -19.23 22.08 -21.97
C LYS A 87 -19.02 22.71 -20.60
N ALA A 88 -17.81 22.68 -20.06
CA ALA A 88 -17.47 23.33 -18.80
C ALA A 88 -17.67 24.86 -18.88
N SER A 89 -18.18 25.45 -17.80
CA SER A 89 -18.48 26.89 -17.70
C SER A 89 -17.58 27.65 -16.73
N GLY A 90 -16.80 26.94 -15.90
CA GLY A 90 -15.94 27.52 -14.88
C GLY A 90 -14.70 28.23 -15.42
N LYS A 91 -14.15 29.16 -14.64
CA LYS A 91 -12.83 29.77 -14.92
C LYS A 91 -11.73 28.70 -15.07
N TYR A 92 -11.83 27.64 -14.28
CA TYR A 92 -10.94 26.48 -14.30
C TYR A 92 -11.73 25.20 -14.56
N VAL A 93 -11.09 24.22 -15.21
CA VAL A 93 -11.70 22.94 -15.54
C VAL A 93 -10.81 21.80 -15.06
N LEU A 94 -11.41 20.87 -14.32
CA LEU A 94 -10.81 19.60 -13.92
C LEU A 94 -11.63 18.46 -14.53
N VAL A 95 -11.00 17.63 -15.36
CA VAL A 95 -11.60 16.36 -15.77
C VAL A 95 -11.15 15.29 -14.80
N LEU A 96 -12.09 14.77 -14.02
CA LEU A 96 -11.85 13.81 -12.95
C LEU A 96 -12.31 12.43 -13.40
N GLY A 97 -11.41 11.44 -13.37
CA GLY A 97 -11.75 10.04 -13.62
C GLY A 97 -12.84 9.54 -12.68
N ASP A 98 -13.74 8.71 -13.19
CA ASP A 98 -14.85 8.15 -12.39
C ASP A 98 -14.38 7.17 -11.29
N ASP A 99 -13.11 6.78 -11.30
CA ASP A 99 -12.44 5.95 -10.30
C ASP A 99 -11.45 6.71 -9.39
N ASP A 100 -11.29 8.03 -9.59
CA ASP A 100 -10.43 8.88 -8.78
C ASP A 100 -11.23 9.59 -7.68
N TYR A 101 -10.84 9.41 -6.41
CA TYR A 101 -11.58 9.99 -5.27
C TYR A 101 -10.79 11.10 -4.60
N LEU A 102 -11.29 12.33 -4.64
CA LEU A 102 -10.72 13.43 -3.86
C LEU A 102 -10.79 13.11 -2.35
N ILE A 103 -9.70 13.38 -1.64
CA ILE A 103 -9.66 13.27 -0.18
C ILE A 103 -10.63 14.29 0.46
N ASP A 104 -11.24 13.91 1.58
CA ASP A 104 -12.18 14.75 2.32
C ASP A 104 -11.51 16.10 2.67
N GLY A 105 -12.14 17.22 2.26
CA GLY A 105 -11.65 18.58 2.46
C GLY A 105 -10.75 19.12 1.34
N MET A 106 -10.30 18.27 0.41
CA MET A 106 -9.42 18.69 -0.69
C MET A 106 -10.13 19.61 -1.69
N LEU A 107 -11.44 19.42 -1.91
CA LEU A 107 -12.20 20.27 -2.83
C LEU A 107 -12.22 21.73 -2.37
N GLU A 108 -12.42 21.97 -1.08
CA GLU A 108 -12.47 23.32 -0.51
C GLU A 108 -11.10 24.00 -0.59
N LYS A 109 -10.02 23.28 -0.24
CA LYS A 109 -8.64 23.75 -0.43
C LYS A 109 -8.34 24.08 -1.89
N LEU A 110 -8.77 23.24 -2.83
CA LEU A 110 -8.55 23.48 -4.25
C LEU A 110 -9.25 24.77 -4.70
N LEU A 111 -10.49 25.00 -4.27
CA LEU A 111 -11.21 26.24 -4.54
C LEU A 111 -10.48 27.46 -3.94
N ASP A 112 -9.92 27.34 -2.72
CA ASP A 112 -9.15 28.42 -2.10
C ASP A 112 -7.88 28.75 -2.89
N TYR A 113 -7.11 27.74 -3.34
CA TYR A 113 -5.95 27.97 -4.20
C TYR A 113 -6.33 28.68 -5.50
N LEU A 114 -7.41 28.24 -6.16
CA LEU A 114 -7.87 28.80 -7.43
C LEU A 114 -8.45 30.22 -7.28
N LYS A 115 -9.05 30.53 -6.12
CA LYS A 115 -9.60 31.85 -5.81
C LYS A 115 -8.50 32.88 -5.60
N ASN A 116 -7.39 32.47 -4.97
CA ASN A 116 -6.28 33.35 -4.60
C ASN A 116 -5.24 33.52 -5.72
N GLY A 117 -5.37 32.80 -6.83
CA GLY A 117 -4.42 32.82 -7.93
C GLY A 117 -5.03 32.97 -9.33
N ASP A 118 -4.17 33.36 -10.27
CA ASP A 118 -4.44 33.27 -11.71
C ASP A 118 -3.38 32.38 -12.32
N TYR A 119 -3.78 31.15 -12.64
CA TYR A 119 -2.88 30.08 -13.08
C TYR A 119 -3.22 29.65 -14.49
N GLY A 120 -2.21 29.22 -15.26
CA GLY A 120 -2.41 28.53 -16.53
C GLY A 120 -2.81 27.08 -16.31
N LEU A 121 -1.97 26.38 -15.53
CA LEU A 121 -2.18 25.02 -15.09
C LEU A 121 -1.92 24.91 -13.58
N VAL A 122 -2.80 24.20 -12.89
CA VAL A 122 -2.55 23.69 -11.54
C VAL A 122 -2.40 22.18 -11.63
N HIS A 123 -1.26 21.66 -11.17
CA HIS A 123 -0.98 20.23 -11.17
C HIS A 123 -1.03 19.64 -9.76
N LEU A 124 -1.77 18.55 -9.60
CA LEU A 124 -2.04 17.86 -8.34
C LEU A 124 -1.17 16.61 -8.24
N LYS A 125 -0.20 16.55 -7.33
CA LYS A 125 0.61 15.34 -7.16
C LYS A 125 -0.20 14.19 -6.57
N THR A 126 -0.11 13.04 -7.21
CA THR A 126 -0.81 11.81 -6.78
C THR A 126 -0.11 11.07 -5.65
N ASN A 127 1.17 11.36 -5.39
CA ASN A 127 1.98 10.71 -4.36
C ASN A 127 3.02 11.68 -3.82
N SER A 128 2.81 12.21 -2.62
CA SER A 128 3.74 13.16 -2.02
C SER A 128 3.99 12.89 -0.54
N GLN A 129 5.28 12.96 -0.19
CA GLN A 129 5.79 13.04 1.19
C GLN A 129 6.50 14.38 1.40
N ALA A 130 6.20 15.37 0.54
CA ALA A 130 6.89 16.65 0.57
C ALA A 130 6.51 17.43 1.83
N LYS A 131 7.51 18.13 2.39
CA LYS A 131 7.29 19.07 3.51
C LYS A 131 6.62 20.36 3.07
N ILE A 132 6.74 20.70 1.78
CA ILE A 132 6.09 21.84 1.14
C ILE A 132 4.77 21.32 0.57
N LEU A 133 3.68 22.04 0.85
CA LEU A 133 2.31 21.67 0.46
C LEU A 133 1.95 22.19 -0.94
N GLU A 134 2.43 23.37 -1.30
CA GLU A 134 2.27 23.96 -2.62
C GLU A 134 3.48 24.80 -3.05
N GLU A 135 3.68 24.94 -4.36
CA GLU A 135 4.73 25.78 -4.94
C GLU A 135 4.20 26.50 -6.19
N GLU A 136 4.24 27.83 -6.16
CA GLU A 136 3.87 28.69 -7.31
C GLU A 136 5.11 28.93 -8.19
N PHE A 137 4.93 28.82 -9.51
CA PHE A 137 6.00 28.97 -10.50
C PHE A 137 5.68 30.10 -11.47
N THR A 138 6.62 31.04 -11.61
CA THR A 138 6.64 32.02 -12.70
C THR A 138 7.50 31.56 -13.89
N ASP A 139 8.41 30.59 -13.67
CA ASP A 139 9.15 29.91 -14.73
C ASP A 139 8.37 28.67 -15.17
N SER A 140 7.70 28.77 -16.32
CA SER A 140 6.94 27.66 -16.92
C SER A 140 7.82 26.47 -17.31
N THR A 141 9.11 26.69 -17.63
CA THR A 141 10.05 25.60 -17.95
C THR A 141 10.36 24.79 -16.69
N LEU A 142 10.60 25.46 -15.57
CA LEU A 142 10.84 24.79 -14.29
C LEU A 142 9.59 24.04 -13.80
N PHE A 143 8.41 24.66 -13.92
CA PHE A 143 7.14 24.02 -13.60
C PHE A 143 6.94 22.73 -14.42
N LEU A 144 7.05 22.84 -15.75
CA LEU A 144 6.89 21.70 -16.66
C LEU A 144 7.91 20.59 -16.43
N GLN A 145 9.14 20.93 -16.03
CA GLN A 145 10.14 19.94 -15.62
C GLN A 145 9.72 19.19 -14.35
N ASN A 146 9.12 19.88 -13.37
CA ASN A 146 8.66 19.27 -12.12
C ASN A 146 7.42 18.38 -12.31
N VAL A 147 6.50 18.78 -13.19
CA VAL A 147 5.33 17.96 -13.55
C VAL A 147 5.75 16.76 -14.40
N SER A 148 6.56 16.99 -15.44
CA SER A 148 7.07 15.95 -16.33
C SER A 148 5.94 15.05 -16.89
N TYR A 149 6.14 13.73 -16.87
CA TYR A 149 5.17 12.75 -17.37
C TYR A 149 3.88 12.65 -16.54
N TRP A 150 3.84 13.23 -15.33
CA TRP A 150 2.61 13.26 -14.53
C TRP A 150 1.52 14.11 -15.17
N VAL A 151 1.86 15.01 -16.10
CA VAL A 151 0.87 15.75 -16.92
C VAL A 151 -0.08 14.83 -17.70
N THR A 152 0.31 13.56 -17.91
CA THR A 152 -0.52 12.55 -18.59
C THR A 152 -1.65 11.99 -17.71
N TYR A 153 -1.63 12.24 -16.40
CA TYR A 153 -2.67 11.82 -15.47
C TYR A 153 -3.81 12.83 -15.47
N ILE A 154 -4.89 12.57 -16.20
CA ILE A 154 -5.93 13.57 -16.50
C ILE A 154 -6.50 14.25 -15.25
N SER A 155 -6.80 13.47 -14.21
CA SER A 155 -7.34 13.91 -12.92
C SER A 155 -6.41 14.80 -12.11
N SER A 156 -5.12 14.85 -12.46
CA SER A 156 -4.14 15.70 -11.78
C SER A 156 -3.99 17.10 -12.37
N ASN A 157 -4.81 17.48 -13.36
CA ASN A 157 -4.59 18.72 -14.10
C ASN A 157 -5.84 19.60 -14.10
N VAL A 158 -5.78 20.72 -13.40
CA VAL A 158 -6.79 21.77 -13.45
C VAL A 158 -6.28 22.85 -14.41
N VAL A 159 -7.01 23.07 -15.49
CA VAL A 159 -6.59 23.99 -16.56
C VAL A 159 -7.49 25.22 -16.61
N ASN A 160 -6.90 26.38 -16.92
CA ASN A 160 -7.64 27.62 -17.10
C ASN A 160 -8.44 27.58 -18.42
N ALA A 161 -9.74 27.85 -18.32
CA ALA A 161 -10.69 27.69 -19.43
C ALA A 161 -10.38 28.60 -20.62
N LYS A 162 -9.65 29.69 -20.44
CA LYS A 162 -9.25 30.58 -21.54
C LYS A 162 -8.42 29.85 -22.62
N TYR A 163 -7.70 28.79 -22.26
CA TYR A 163 -6.91 27.98 -23.20
C TYR A 163 -7.72 26.88 -23.90
N ILE A 164 -8.93 26.59 -23.43
CA ILE A 164 -9.85 25.63 -24.05
C ILE A 164 -10.51 26.25 -25.29
N LYS A 165 -10.82 27.55 -25.23
CA LYS A 165 -11.47 28.27 -26.33
C LYS A 165 -10.58 28.27 -27.58
N GLY A 166 -11.04 27.61 -28.64
CA GLY A 166 -10.29 27.48 -29.90
C GLY A 166 -9.26 26.34 -29.92
N TYR A 167 -9.19 25.51 -28.88
CA TYR A 167 -8.38 24.31 -28.90
C TYR A 167 -9.02 23.21 -29.78
N ASP A 168 -8.25 22.69 -30.73
CA ASP A 168 -8.62 21.58 -31.60
C ASP A 168 -8.26 20.24 -30.93
N PHE A 169 -9.28 19.59 -30.36
CA PHE A 169 -9.12 18.32 -29.66
C PHE A 169 -8.89 17.16 -30.65
N GLU A 170 -9.57 17.21 -31.80
CA GLU A 170 -9.58 16.16 -32.81
C GLU A 170 -8.18 15.90 -33.38
N LYS A 171 -7.32 16.93 -33.45
CA LYS A 171 -5.92 16.82 -33.88
C LYS A 171 -5.13 15.70 -33.19
N ASN A 172 -5.47 15.36 -31.94
CA ASN A 172 -4.74 14.37 -31.14
C ASN A 172 -5.60 13.16 -30.74
N PHE A 173 -6.73 12.93 -31.41
CA PHE A 173 -7.53 11.71 -31.18
C PHE A 173 -6.73 10.44 -31.56
N GLY A 174 -6.97 9.36 -30.83
CA GLY A 174 -6.28 8.07 -30.98
C GLY A 174 -4.89 8.02 -30.36
N THR A 175 -4.37 9.13 -29.83
CA THR A 175 -3.03 9.17 -29.22
C THR A 175 -2.98 8.69 -27.77
N PHE A 176 -4.15 8.57 -27.12
CA PHE A 176 -4.32 8.39 -25.66
C PHE A 176 -3.74 9.54 -24.82
N LEU A 177 -3.37 10.65 -25.45
CA LEU A 177 -2.77 11.83 -24.82
C LEU A 177 -3.43 13.12 -25.36
N THR A 178 -4.68 13.03 -25.80
CA THR A 178 -5.40 14.09 -26.51
C THR A 178 -5.38 15.43 -25.80
N ILE A 179 -5.45 15.42 -24.46
CA ILE A 179 -5.54 16.63 -23.63
C ILE A 179 -4.16 17.18 -23.25
N VAL A 180 -3.10 16.39 -23.32
CA VAL A 180 -1.76 16.82 -22.87
C VAL A 180 -1.29 18.11 -23.56
N PRO A 181 -1.46 18.31 -24.89
CA PRO A 181 -1.08 19.56 -25.53
C PRO A 181 -1.85 20.78 -24.99
N LEU A 182 -3.11 20.63 -24.57
CA LEU A 182 -3.87 21.72 -23.93
C LEU A 182 -3.17 22.14 -22.62
N TYR A 183 -2.79 21.17 -21.79
CA TYR A 183 -2.10 21.43 -20.52
C TYR A 183 -0.74 22.09 -20.72
N LEU A 184 0.06 21.58 -21.66
CA LEU A 184 1.36 22.15 -21.97
C LEU A 184 1.25 23.59 -22.50
N ASN A 185 0.26 23.86 -23.35
CA ASN A 185 0.01 25.20 -23.87
C ASN A 185 -0.41 26.16 -22.76
N ALA A 186 -1.36 25.75 -21.92
CA ALA A 186 -1.81 26.55 -20.78
C ALA A 186 -0.66 26.87 -19.82
N ALA A 187 0.18 25.88 -19.50
CA ALA A 187 1.33 26.07 -18.62
C ALA A 187 2.41 26.97 -19.22
N ALA A 188 2.73 26.77 -20.50
CA ALA A 188 3.81 27.50 -21.17
C ALA A 188 3.43 28.96 -21.52
N SER A 189 2.14 29.23 -21.72
CA SER A 189 1.63 30.53 -22.19
C SER A 189 0.96 31.37 -21.09
N HIS A 190 1.10 30.98 -19.82
CA HIS A 190 0.60 31.75 -18.68
C HIS A 190 1.75 32.21 -17.80
N ASP A 191 1.55 33.34 -17.12
CA ASP A 191 2.59 33.95 -16.28
C ASP A 191 2.88 33.13 -15.03
N LYS A 192 1.88 32.39 -14.53
CA LYS A 192 1.96 31.62 -13.29
C LYS A 192 1.33 30.24 -13.41
N ASN A 193 1.92 29.28 -12.71
CA ASN A 193 1.40 27.93 -12.56
C ASN A 193 1.54 27.48 -11.11
N LEU A 194 0.77 26.48 -10.69
CA LEU A 194 0.78 25.99 -9.31
C LEU A 194 1.01 24.48 -9.29
N LEU A 195 1.93 24.04 -8.44
CA LEU A 195 2.14 22.62 -8.14
C LEU A 195 1.67 22.35 -6.71
N ILE A 196 0.65 21.50 -6.56
CA ILE A 196 0.17 21.06 -5.26
C ILE A 196 0.84 19.73 -4.93
N HIS A 197 1.57 19.73 -3.83
CA HIS A 197 2.32 18.61 -3.28
C HIS A 197 1.56 17.91 -2.15
N GLU A 198 0.34 18.28 -1.82
CA GLU A 198 -0.47 17.49 -0.90
C GLU A 198 -0.94 16.18 -1.57
N LEU A 199 -1.22 15.15 -0.77
CA LEU A 199 -1.91 13.97 -1.28
C LEU A 199 -3.35 14.37 -1.61
N VAL A 200 -3.77 14.19 -2.86
CA VAL A 200 -5.07 14.67 -3.36
C VAL A 200 -6.11 13.56 -3.49
N PHE A 201 -5.67 12.34 -3.81
CA PHE A 201 -6.55 11.21 -4.10
C PHE A 201 -6.42 10.10 -3.06
N ASN A 202 -7.56 9.48 -2.71
CA ASN A 202 -7.57 8.17 -2.04
C ASN A 202 -7.23 7.06 -3.04
N GLU A 203 -6.82 5.89 -2.56
CA GLU A 203 -6.63 4.72 -3.43
C GLU A 203 -7.96 4.36 -4.14
N GLY A 204 -7.97 4.43 -5.48
CA GLY A 204 -9.12 4.09 -6.32
C GLY A 204 -9.50 2.59 -6.25
N ILE A 205 -10.77 2.27 -6.52
CA ILE A 205 -11.33 0.91 -6.33
C ILE A 205 -10.99 -0.05 -7.49
N GLU A 206 -10.64 0.42 -8.70
CA GLU A 206 -10.50 -0.44 -9.88
C GLU A 206 -9.24 -0.18 -10.72
N SER A 207 -8.16 -0.92 -10.47
CA SER A 207 -6.97 -0.92 -11.35
C SER A 207 -7.06 -1.90 -12.54
N ASN A 208 -8.08 -2.77 -12.56
CA ASN A 208 -8.15 -3.91 -13.48
C ASN A 208 -8.59 -3.54 -14.92
N SER A 209 -9.13 -2.34 -15.14
CA SER A 209 -9.57 -1.86 -16.46
C SER A 209 -8.53 -1.01 -17.19
N ASN A 210 -7.46 -0.59 -16.52
CA ASN A 210 -6.47 0.31 -17.09
C ASN A 210 -5.64 -0.41 -18.18
N GLY A 211 -5.40 0.26 -19.31
CA GLY A 211 -4.60 -0.26 -20.43
C GLY A 211 -5.39 -0.45 -21.73
N GLY A 212 -5.11 -1.52 -22.48
CA GLY A 212 -5.73 -1.82 -23.78
C GLY A 212 -5.02 -1.21 -25.00
N TYR A 213 -4.22 -0.16 -24.77
CA TYR A 213 -3.41 0.52 -25.79
C TYR A 213 -1.96 -0.01 -25.84
N ASN A 214 -1.24 0.38 -26.89
CA ASN A 214 0.18 0.08 -27.02
C ASN A 214 1.01 1.01 -26.13
N PHE A 215 1.52 0.48 -25.02
CA PHE A 215 2.18 1.27 -23.98
C PHE A 215 3.34 2.11 -24.52
N PHE A 216 4.21 1.50 -25.33
CA PHE A 216 5.40 2.18 -25.87
C PHE A 216 5.05 3.15 -26.99
N GLU A 217 3.96 2.92 -27.72
CA GLU A 217 3.47 3.88 -28.70
C GLU A 217 2.97 5.14 -28.01
N VAL A 218 2.17 5.00 -26.95
CA VAL A 218 1.65 6.13 -26.17
C VAL A 218 2.77 6.89 -25.46
N PHE A 219 3.55 6.22 -24.60
CA PHE A 219 4.50 6.90 -23.71
C PHE A 219 5.89 7.14 -24.29
N VAL A 220 6.19 6.61 -25.48
CA VAL A 220 7.45 6.93 -26.19
C VAL A 220 7.18 7.68 -27.48
N VAL A 221 6.35 7.16 -28.37
CA VAL A 221 6.15 7.79 -29.69
C VAL A 221 5.28 9.04 -29.55
N ASN A 222 4.04 8.90 -29.08
CA ASN A 222 3.08 9.99 -29.01
C ASN A 222 3.52 11.06 -28.01
N TYR A 223 3.93 10.64 -26.81
CA TYR A 223 4.39 11.57 -25.77
C TYR A 223 5.59 12.40 -26.22
N LEU A 224 6.66 11.77 -26.75
CA LEU A 224 7.83 12.53 -27.20
C LEU A 224 7.53 13.38 -28.44
N LYS A 225 6.61 12.96 -29.31
CA LYS A 225 6.15 13.76 -30.45
C LYS A 225 5.50 15.06 -29.96
N ILE A 226 4.58 14.99 -29.00
CA ILE A 226 3.93 16.16 -28.41
C ILE A 226 4.97 17.17 -27.93
N TRP A 227 5.92 16.74 -27.11
CA TRP A 227 6.97 17.65 -26.62
C TRP A 227 7.84 18.22 -27.74
N LYS A 228 8.14 17.41 -28.78
CA LYS A 228 8.91 17.88 -29.93
C LYS A 228 8.15 18.93 -30.73
N ASP A 229 6.84 18.79 -30.88
CA ASP A 229 6.00 19.78 -31.56
C ASP A 229 6.04 21.13 -30.83
N PHE A 230 6.05 21.13 -29.49
CA PHE A 230 6.20 22.34 -28.66
C PHE A 230 7.60 22.98 -28.75
N VAL A 231 8.65 22.17 -28.93
CA VAL A 231 9.99 22.69 -29.23
C VAL A 231 10.01 23.32 -30.62
N ASN A 232 9.41 22.66 -31.61
CA ASN A 232 9.38 23.15 -33.00
C ASN A 232 8.59 24.46 -33.13
N SER A 233 7.50 24.63 -32.37
CA SER A 233 6.74 25.88 -32.29
C SER A 233 7.43 26.96 -31.47
N LYS A 234 8.60 26.68 -30.88
CA LYS A 234 9.34 27.56 -29.95
C LYS A 234 8.57 27.92 -28.68
N THR A 235 7.52 27.17 -28.35
CA THR A 235 6.73 27.37 -27.12
C THR A 235 7.53 26.99 -25.88
N ILE A 236 8.45 26.03 -25.99
CA ILE A 236 9.37 25.62 -24.92
C ILE A 236 10.81 25.50 -25.44
N PRO A 237 11.84 25.62 -24.57
CA PRO A 237 13.22 25.43 -24.97
C PRO A 237 13.54 23.96 -25.25
N SER A 238 14.41 23.71 -26.25
CA SER A 238 14.85 22.36 -26.62
C SER A 238 15.51 21.59 -25.47
N LYS A 239 16.20 22.29 -24.55
CA LYS A 239 16.80 21.70 -23.34
C LYS A 239 15.77 20.99 -22.47
N LEU A 240 14.56 21.54 -22.34
CA LEU A 240 13.49 20.95 -21.53
C LEU A 240 13.07 19.58 -22.08
N PHE A 241 12.92 19.46 -23.40
CA PHE A 241 12.58 18.17 -24.04
C PHE A 241 13.57 17.05 -23.66
N TYR A 242 14.87 17.32 -23.65
CA TYR A 242 15.87 16.31 -23.30
C TYR A 242 15.82 15.93 -21.81
N LEU A 243 15.49 16.88 -20.92
CA LEU A 243 15.27 16.61 -19.50
C LEU A 243 14.03 15.73 -19.32
N ILE A 244 12.89 16.08 -19.93
CA ILE A 244 11.67 15.28 -19.90
C ILE A 244 11.89 13.87 -20.44
N LYS A 245 12.55 13.75 -21.61
CA LYS A 245 12.86 12.47 -22.23
C LYS A 245 13.72 11.58 -21.33
N ARG A 246 14.71 12.15 -20.63
CA ARG A 246 15.52 11.41 -19.66
C ARG A 246 14.71 11.01 -18.42
N ASP A 247 13.90 11.92 -17.90
CA ASP A 247 13.19 11.75 -16.64
C ASP A 247 12.05 10.73 -16.79
N ILE A 248 11.27 10.77 -17.88
CA ILE A 248 10.28 9.73 -18.17
C ILE A 248 10.96 8.36 -18.35
N PHE A 249 12.15 8.30 -18.96
CA PHE A 249 12.87 7.03 -19.07
C PHE A 249 13.24 6.49 -17.68
N LYS A 250 13.89 7.33 -16.87
CA LYS A 250 14.44 6.98 -15.57
C LYS A 250 13.36 6.55 -14.57
N TYR A 251 12.31 7.35 -14.44
CA TYR A 251 11.34 7.22 -13.35
C TYR A 251 10.08 6.46 -13.75
N PHE A 252 9.82 6.31 -15.06
CA PHE A 252 8.62 5.64 -15.56
C PHE A 252 8.95 4.45 -16.47
N LEU A 253 9.54 4.69 -17.65
CA LEU A 253 9.70 3.63 -18.67
C LEU A 253 10.61 2.48 -18.22
N ALA A 254 11.71 2.75 -17.51
CA ALA A 254 12.67 1.69 -17.17
C ALA A 254 12.02 0.56 -16.35
N THR A 255 11.10 0.89 -15.44
CA THR A 255 10.32 -0.09 -14.68
C THR A 255 9.40 -0.89 -15.61
N TYR A 256 8.62 -0.22 -16.46
CA TYR A 256 7.71 -0.89 -17.41
C TYR A 256 8.44 -1.70 -18.48
N ILE A 257 9.65 -1.32 -18.87
CA ILE A 257 10.49 -2.15 -19.76
C ILE A 257 10.80 -3.48 -19.09
N VAL A 258 11.20 -3.46 -17.81
CA VAL A 258 11.45 -4.69 -17.06
C VAL A 258 10.16 -5.50 -16.91
N GLU A 259 9.06 -4.88 -16.50
CA GLU A 259 7.81 -5.61 -16.26
C GLU A 259 7.20 -6.18 -17.53
N LEU A 260 7.02 -5.36 -18.56
CA LEU A 260 6.33 -5.73 -19.80
C LEU A 260 7.21 -6.59 -20.72
N LEU A 261 8.51 -6.30 -20.84
CA LEU A 261 9.37 -6.96 -21.84
C LEU A 261 10.21 -8.10 -21.25
N ILE A 262 10.69 -7.97 -20.02
CA ILE A 262 11.55 -8.98 -19.37
C ILE A 262 10.71 -9.96 -18.55
N LEU A 263 9.87 -9.45 -17.65
CA LEU A 263 9.02 -10.28 -16.78
C LEU A 263 7.72 -10.73 -17.45
N LYS A 264 7.39 -10.20 -18.63
CA LYS A 264 6.19 -10.53 -19.42
C LYS A 264 4.87 -10.29 -18.67
N LYS A 265 4.84 -9.33 -17.75
CA LYS A 265 3.65 -8.94 -16.99
C LYS A 265 2.88 -7.86 -17.72
N THR A 266 2.25 -8.20 -18.85
CA THR A 266 1.65 -7.19 -19.73
C THR A 266 0.33 -6.62 -19.22
N GLY A 267 -0.40 -7.35 -18.37
CA GLY A 267 -1.78 -6.96 -18.01
C GLY A 267 -2.60 -6.73 -19.28
N ASN A 268 -3.31 -5.60 -19.34
CA ASN A 268 -4.10 -5.19 -20.51
C ASN A 268 -3.28 -4.46 -21.59
N PHE A 269 -1.99 -4.18 -21.39
CA PHE A 269 -1.20 -3.40 -22.34
C PHE A 269 -0.80 -4.21 -23.57
N LYS A 270 -0.86 -3.56 -24.74
CA LYS A 270 -0.20 -4.06 -25.96
C LYS A 270 1.26 -3.60 -25.97
N VAL A 271 2.16 -4.40 -26.53
CA VAL A 271 3.61 -4.13 -26.59
C VAL A 271 4.22 -4.38 -27.97
N LYS A 272 3.39 -4.27 -29.02
CA LYS A 272 3.82 -4.50 -30.40
C LYS A 272 4.95 -3.52 -30.76
N SER A 273 6.01 -4.03 -31.39
CA SER A 273 7.18 -3.25 -31.83
C SER A 273 7.97 -2.55 -30.70
N ALA A 274 7.75 -2.90 -29.44
CA ALA A 274 8.39 -2.23 -28.30
C ALA A 274 9.92 -2.10 -28.42
N LYS A 275 10.61 -3.20 -28.78
CA LYS A 275 12.08 -3.18 -28.97
C LYS A 275 12.53 -2.19 -30.04
N LYS A 276 11.80 -2.15 -31.17
CA LYS A 276 12.08 -1.23 -32.29
C LYS A 276 11.89 0.22 -31.84
N ILE A 277 10.75 0.51 -31.19
CA ILE A 277 10.44 1.85 -30.65
C ILE A 277 11.53 2.30 -29.69
N LEU A 278 11.88 1.47 -28.70
CA LEU A 278 12.90 1.80 -27.71
C LEU A 278 14.28 2.01 -28.33
N PHE A 279 14.67 1.19 -29.31
CA PHE A 279 15.95 1.34 -30.00
C PHE A 279 16.03 2.68 -30.76
N PHE A 280 15.01 3.04 -31.55
CA PHE A 280 15.01 4.31 -32.26
C PHE A 280 14.95 5.53 -31.33
N SER A 281 14.21 5.45 -30.23
CA SER A 281 14.05 6.58 -29.32
C SER A 281 15.19 6.73 -28.31
N TYR A 282 15.78 5.62 -27.84
CA TYR A 282 16.74 5.61 -26.72
C TYR A 282 18.02 4.82 -27.00
N GLY A 283 18.20 4.20 -28.17
CA GLY A 283 19.34 3.34 -28.47
C GLY A 283 20.71 4.02 -28.39
N HIS A 284 20.76 5.34 -28.59
CA HIS A 284 21.98 6.15 -28.44
C HIS A 284 22.10 6.85 -27.09
N CYS A 285 21.14 6.66 -26.18
CA CYS A 285 21.11 7.32 -24.89
C CYS A 285 21.81 6.47 -23.82
N LEU A 286 23.06 6.77 -23.47
CA LEU A 286 23.83 6.03 -22.45
C LEU A 286 23.10 5.91 -21.10
N TYR A 287 22.35 6.94 -20.70
CA TYR A 287 21.56 6.91 -19.47
C TYR A 287 20.49 5.81 -19.49
N ALA A 288 19.97 5.43 -20.66
CA ALA A 288 18.92 4.43 -20.78
C ALA A 288 19.43 3.05 -20.35
N TYR A 289 20.62 2.68 -20.83
CA TYR A 289 21.30 1.45 -20.45
C TYR A 289 21.69 1.44 -18.97
N TYR A 290 22.23 2.56 -18.46
CA TYR A 290 22.59 2.70 -17.05
C TYR A 290 21.40 2.40 -16.12
N TYR A 291 20.23 3.01 -16.36
CA TYR A 291 19.07 2.82 -15.50
C TYR A 291 18.47 1.41 -15.61
N LEU A 292 18.47 0.81 -16.81
CA LEU A 292 18.03 -0.58 -16.99
C LEU A 292 18.93 -1.57 -16.24
N ILE A 293 20.25 -1.45 -16.39
CA ILE A 293 21.22 -2.29 -15.69
C ILE A 293 21.05 -2.13 -14.18
N LYS A 294 20.97 -0.89 -13.68
CA LYS A 294 20.78 -0.61 -12.25
C LYS A 294 19.53 -1.29 -11.67
N LEU A 295 18.40 -1.23 -12.38
CA LEU A 295 17.16 -1.87 -11.94
C LEU A 295 17.27 -3.40 -11.96
N ILE A 296 17.81 -3.99 -13.02
CA ILE A 296 17.96 -5.44 -13.15
C ILE A 296 18.90 -5.97 -12.05
N THR A 297 20.05 -5.33 -11.84
CA THR A 297 20.99 -5.70 -10.77
C THR A 297 20.34 -5.65 -9.39
N LYS A 298 19.55 -4.61 -9.09
CA LYS A 298 18.81 -4.52 -7.82
C LYS A 298 17.84 -5.70 -7.63
N GLN A 299 17.13 -6.11 -8.68
CA GLN A 299 16.20 -7.25 -8.60
C GLN A 299 16.92 -8.58 -8.40
N VAL A 300 18.05 -8.79 -9.09
CA VAL A 300 18.88 -9.99 -8.95
C VAL A 300 19.47 -10.10 -7.55
N LEU A 301 20.07 -9.02 -7.03
CA LEU A 301 20.63 -8.99 -5.67
C LEU A 301 19.56 -9.29 -4.60
N ARG A 302 18.34 -8.76 -4.76
CA ARG A 302 17.22 -9.07 -3.86
C ARG A 302 16.85 -10.56 -3.87
N LYS A 303 16.81 -11.20 -5.04
CA LYS A 303 16.55 -12.65 -5.15
C LYS A 303 17.65 -13.47 -4.48
N ILE A 304 18.91 -13.13 -4.71
CA ILE A 304 20.06 -13.80 -4.10
C ILE A 304 20.01 -13.70 -2.57
N TYR A 305 19.71 -12.50 -2.04
CA TYR A 305 19.56 -12.27 -0.60
C TYR A 305 18.44 -13.14 0.02
N VAL A 306 17.26 -13.19 -0.61
CA VAL A 306 16.14 -14.01 -0.12
C VAL A 306 16.49 -15.51 -0.14
N SER A 307 17.14 -15.99 -1.19
CA SER A 307 17.56 -17.40 -1.31
C SER A 307 18.62 -17.79 -0.27
N THR A 308 19.62 -16.93 -0.03
CA THR A 308 20.67 -17.19 0.97
C THR A 308 20.11 -17.24 2.40
N VAL A 309 19.15 -16.39 2.74
CA VAL A 309 18.45 -16.47 4.04
C VAL A 309 17.72 -17.81 4.21
N LYS A 310 17.07 -18.32 3.16
CA LYS A 310 16.35 -19.61 3.19
C LYS A 310 17.32 -20.80 3.36
N ILE A 311 18.44 -20.79 2.65
CA ILE A 311 19.48 -21.82 2.75
C ILE A 311 20.09 -21.85 4.16
N LYS A 312 20.45 -20.68 4.70
CA LYS A 312 20.94 -20.57 6.08
C LYS A 312 19.93 -21.12 7.10
N SER A 313 18.65 -20.84 6.90
CA SER A 313 17.60 -21.41 7.77
C SER A 313 17.59 -22.93 7.74
N ASN A 314 17.63 -23.56 6.56
CA ASN A 314 17.56 -25.02 6.44
C ASN A 314 18.78 -25.72 7.05
N ILE A 315 19.99 -25.16 6.84
CA ILE A 315 21.23 -25.68 7.42
C ILE A 315 21.18 -25.59 8.94
N TYR A 316 20.71 -24.45 9.48
CA TYR A 316 20.52 -24.27 10.91
C TYR A 316 19.48 -25.23 11.48
N SER A 317 18.32 -25.41 10.83
CA SER A 317 17.30 -26.39 11.25
C SER A 317 17.89 -27.79 11.38
N TYR A 318 18.67 -28.21 10.39
CA TYR A 318 19.32 -29.51 10.38
C TYR A 318 20.32 -29.65 11.53
N TYR A 319 21.19 -28.66 11.74
CA TYR A 319 22.18 -28.68 12.81
C TYR A 319 21.53 -28.66 14.21
N ALA A 320 20.57 -27.77 14.44
CA ALA A 320 19.83 -27.68 15.70
C ALA A 320 19.09 -28.98 16.03
N SER A 321 18.49 -29.61 15.01
CA SER A 321 17.73 -30.85 15.17
C SER A 321 18.55 -32.09 15.50
N ARG A 322 19.85 -32.09 15.19
CA ARG A 322 20.72 -33.26 15.38
C ARG A 322 21.73 -33.14 16.50
N ASN A 323 22.20 -31.93 16.79
CA ASN A 323 23.35 -31.74 17.67
C ASN A 323 23.04 -30.94 18.94
N ILE A 324 21.96 -30.15 18.96
CA ILE A 324 21.69 -29.20 20.05
C ILE A 324 20.59 -29.72 20.98
N LEU A 325 19.47 -30.21 20.43
CA LEU A 325 18.29 -30.61 21.20
C LEU A 325 18.08 -32.13 21.17
N LYS A 326 17.67 -32.72 22.30
CA LYS A 326 17.22 -34.12 22.35
C LYS A 326 15.81 -34.17 21.77
N MET A 327 15.70 -34.40 20.47
CA MET A 327 14.44 -34.28 19.73
C MET A 327 14.05 -35.56 18.99
N GLY A 328 12.75 -35.77 18.86
CA GLY A 328 12.14 -36.80 18.03
C GLY A 328 12.30 -36.59 16.53
N LYS A 329 11.68 -37.46 15.74
CA LYS A 329 11.70 -37.45 14.27
C LYS A 329 10.86 -36.29 13.71
N LYS A 330 11.15 -35.90 12.46
CA LYS A 330 10.35 -34.96 11.64
C LYS A 330 10.20 -33.53 12.20
N ALA A 331 11.19 -33.02 12.91
CA ALA A 331 11.16 -31.64 13.39
C ALA A 331 11.39 -30.58 12.28
N SER A 332 10.73 -29.42 12.37
CA SER A 332 10.91 -28.26 11.49
C SER A 332 11.07 -26.96 12.27
N ILE A 333 12.29 -26.44 12.39
CA ILE A 333 12.59 -25.21 13.14
C ILE A 333 13.02 -24.11 12.16
N LYS A 334 12.33 -22.96 12.11
CA LYS A 334 12.66 -21.86 11.17
C LYS A 334 13.61 -20.84 11.80
N PHE A 335 14.65 -20.42 11.07
CA PHE A 335 15.59 -19.39 11.52
C PHE A 335 15.02 -17.96 11.37
N PRO A 336 15.38 -17.02 12.26
CA PRO A 336 16.21 -17.20 13.46
C PRO A 336 15.49 -17.96 14.57
N PHE A 337 16.23 -18.73 15.37
CA PHE A 337 15.73 -19.43 16.56
C PHE A 337 16.83 -19.36 17.61
N TYR A 338 16.46 -19.14 18.87
CA TYR A 338 17.39 -19.08 19.98
C TYR A 338 17.11 -20.21 20.95
N VAL A 339 18.18 -20.88 21.38
CA VAL A 339 18.12 -21.96 22.37
C VAL A 339 19.25 -21.82 23.39
N GLU A 340 18.90 -21.94 24.66
CA GLU A 340 19.84 -22.01 25.79
C GLU A 340 19.49 -23.21 26.69
N GLY A 341 20.49 -23.83 27.31
CA GLY A 341 20.27 -24.98 28.21
C GLY A 341 19.81 -26.25 27.48
N SER A 342 20.24 -26.45 26.23
CA SER A 342 19.65 -27.46 25.33
C SER A 342 19.70 -28.91 25.83
N LYS A 343 20.64 -29.28 26.71
CA LYS A 343 20.70 -30.60 27.37
C LYS A 343 19.49 -30.88 28.28
N SER A 344 18.86 -29.83 28.76
CA SER A 344 17.67 -29.83 29.61
C SER A 344 16.36 -29.76 28.82
N ILE A 345 16.44 -29.73 27.48
CA ILE A 345 15.28 -29.60 26.61
C ILE A 345 15.07 -30.92 25.85
N ILE A 346 13.89 -31.51 26.05
CA ILE A 346 13.45 -32.74 25.40
C ILE A 346 12.23 -32.42 24.55
N ILE A 347 12.26 -32.82 23.28
CA ILE A 347 11.18 -32.55 22.31
C ILE A 347 10.77 -33.84 21.63
N GLY A 348 9.46 -34.08 21.51
CA GLY A 348 8.88 -35.23 20.83
C GLY A 348 9.02 -35.21 19.30
N ASP A 349 8.27 -36.11 18.66
CA ASP A 349 8.16 -36.24 17.22
C ASP A 349 7.28 -35.12 16.62
N ASN A 350 7.51 -34.78 15.35
CA ASN A 350 6.70 -33.85 14.57
C ASN A 350 6.55 -32.43 15.17
N PHE A 351 7.61 -31.94 15.81
CA PHE A 351 7.68 -30.58 16.34
C PHE A 351 7.89 -29.53 15.24
N THR A 352 7.08 -28.48 15.24
CA THR A 352 7.25 -27.31 14.34
C THR A 352 7.45 -26.04 15.14
N CYS A 353 8.48 -25.26 14.80
CA CYS A 353 8.76 -23.97 15.41
C CYS A 353 9.05 -22.92 14.34
N TYR A 354 8.36 -21.78 14.39
CA TYR A 354 8.56 -20.66 13.46
C TYR A 354 9.62 -19.67 13.95
N LYS A 355 9.79 -18.58 13.21
CA LYS A 355 10.93 -17.66 13.32
C LYS A 355 10.85 -16.81 14.59
N ARG A 356 12.04 -16.43 15.08
CA ARG A 356 12.32 -15.56 16.23
C ARG A 356 11.83 -16.12 17.58
N THR A 357 11.57 -17.41 17.64
CA THR A 357 11.23 -18.09 18.89
C THR A 357 12.48 -18.33 19.74
N ARG A 358 12.34 -18.10 21.05
CA ARG A 358 13.35 -18.30 22.09
C ARG A 358 12.89 -19.41 23.04
N ILE A 359 13.70 -20.45 23.21
CA ILE A 359 13.46 -21.52 24.20
C ILE A 359 14.69 -21.63 25.08
N GLU A 360 14.54 -21.42 26.38
CA GLU A 360 15.67 -21.38 27.30
C GLU A 360 15.39 -22.12 28.61
N ALA A 361 16.26 -23.09 28.91
CA ALA A 361 16.35 -23.71 30.22
C ALA A 361 17.48 -23.01 31.00
N VAL A 362 17.13 -21.98 31.77
CA VAL A 362 18.06 -21.02 32.39
C VAL A 362 18.53 -21.54 33.74
N GLY A 363 19.50 -22.46 33.74
CA GLY A 363 20.04 -23.04 34.98
C GLY A 363 21.44 -22.54 35.25
N LYS A 364 21.61 -21.49 36.08
CA LYS A 364 22.95 -21.10 36.53
C LYS A 364 23.12 -20.69 37.99
N ILE A 365 22.08 -20.50 38.82
CA ILE A 365 22.31 -19.94 40.17
C ILE A 365 21.48 -20.57 41.31
N VAL A 366 20.31 -21.20 41.11
CA VAL A 366 19.44 -21.61 42.25
C VAL A 366 18.85 -23.02 42.17
N ILE A 367 18.39 -23.44 40.99
CA ILE A 367 17.79 -24.77 40.80
C ILE A 367 18.75 -25.60 39.97
N ASP A 368 19.24 -26.70 40.56
CA ASP A 368 19.98 -27.72 39.82
C ASP A 368 19.01 -28.43 38.88
N ASN A 369 19.22 -28.26 37.57
CA ASN A 369 18.56 -28.99 36.48
C ASN A 369 17.16 -28.46 36.05
N PRO A 370 17.07 -27.24 35.46
CA PRO A 370 15.85 -26.80 34.77
C PRO A 370 15.46 -27.82 33.70
N LYS A 371 14.17 -27.94 33.37
CA LYS A 371 13.71 -28.81 32.29
C LYS A 371 12.63 -28.17 31.43
N ILE A 372 12.74 -28.38 30.13
CA ILE A 372 11.65 -28.14 29.18
C ILE A 372 11.33 -29.46 28.48
N ILE A 373 10.09 -29.90 28.59
CA ILE A 373 9.62 -31.15 27.98
C ILE A 373 8.47 -30.79 27.04
N ILE A 374 8.65 -31.06 25.76
CA ILE A 374 7.66 -30.85 24.70
C ILE A 374 7.29 -32.20 24.11
N GLY A 375 6.01 -32.52 24.06
CA GLY A 375 5.47 -33.75 23.50
C GLY A 375 5.48 -33.79 21.97
N ASP A 376 4.67 -34.69 21.42
CA ASP A 376 4.56 -34.92 19.97
C ASP A 376 3.56 -33.96 19.32
N ASN A 377 3.74 -33.69 18.02
CA ASN A 377 2.81 -32.87 17.22
C ASN A 377 2.57 -31.45 17.76
N VAL A 378 3.57 -30.85 18.42
CA VAL A 378 3.48 -29.49 18.93
C VAL A 378 3.90 -28.47 17.86
N CYS A 379 3.11 -27.42 17.69
CA CYS A 379 3.40 -26.33 16.77
C CYS A 379 3.51 -24.98 17.51
N ILE A 380 4.64 -24.30 17.35
CA ILE A 380 4.93 -22.99 17.93
C ILE A 380 5.11 -21.97 16.81
N ASN A 381 4.25 -20.96 16.79
CA ASN A 381 4.28 -19.88 15.80
C ASN A 381 5.40 -18.84 16.08
N TRP A 382 5.33 -17.68 15.43
CA TRP A 382 6.41 -16.69 15.41
C TRP A 382 6.59 -15.99 16.77
N ASP A 383 7.81 -15.54 17.05
CA ASP A 383 8.10 -14.60 18.15
C ASP A 383 7.71 -15.10 19.56
N CYS A 384 7.71 -16.41 19.79
CA CYS A 384 7.38 -16.95 21.12
C CYS A 384 8.60 -16.95 22.06
N HIS A 385 8.36 -16.89 23.37
CA HIS A 385 9.39 -17.00 24.39
C HIS A 385 8.96 -18.03 25.43
N ILE A 386 9.74 -19.11 25.56
CA ILE A 386 9.56 -20.16 26.56
C ILE A 386 10.80 -20.19 27.46
N GLY A 387 10.64 -19.85 28.73
CA GLY A 387 11.76 -19.76 29.68
C GLY A 387 11.51 -20.58 30.94
N ALA A 388 12.32 -21.61 31.17
CA ALA A 388 12.24 -22.49 32.33
C ALA A 388 13.45 -22.33 33.26
N LEU A 389 13.19 -22.14 34.55
CA LEU A 389 14.14 -22.24 35.66
C LEU A 389 13.97 -23.56 36.42
N GLU A 390 12.75 -24.13 36.44
CA GLU A 390 12.38 -25.36 37.12
C GLU A 390 11.83 -26.39 36.12
N LEU A 391 10.61 -26.19 35.64
CA LEU A 391 9.94 -27.09 34.71
C LEU A 391 8.87 -26.37 33.90
N ILE A 392 9.00 -26.44 32.58
CA ILE A 392 7.90 -26.22 31.63
C ILE A 392 7.62 -27.53 30.90
N LYS A 393 6.40 -28.05 31.06
CA LYS A 393 5.92 -29.24 30.38
C LYS A 393 4.79 -28.88 29.41
N ILE A 394 4.94 -29.25 28.15
CA ILE A 394 3.95 -29.08 27.08
C ILE A 394 3.67 -30.47 26.53
N ASP A 395 2.47 -30.99 26.76
CA ASP A 395 2.06 -32.30 26.25
C ASP A 395 1.76 -32.26 24.73
N SER A 396 1.39 -33.41 24.18
CA SER A 396 1.22 -33.58 22.73
C SER A 396 0.01 -32.81 22.17
N ASN A 397 0.02 -32.60 20.85
CA ASN A 397 -1.08 -31.99 20.09
C ASN A 397 -1.40 -30.53 20.48
N VAL A 398 -0.44 -29.81 21.06
CA VAL A 398 -0.60 -28.40 21.46
C VAL A 398 -0.28 -27.45 20.30
N LEU A 399 -1.13 -26.44 20.11
CA LEU A 399 -0.90 -25.33 19.17
C LEU A 399 -0.67 -24.03 19.92
N ILE A 400 0.47 -23.38 19.67
CA ILE A 400 0.84 -22.09 20.27
C ILE A 400 0.86 -21.02 19.20
N GLY A 401 0.04 -19.98 19.37
CA GLY A 401 -0.04 -18.78 18.53
C GLY A 401 1.24 -17.94 18.55
N SER A 402 1.27 -16.86 17.78
CA SER A 402 2.45 -15.99 17.70
C SER A 402 2.56 -15.09 18.93
N ARG A 403 3.78 -14.69 19.30
CA ARG A 403 4.07 -13.73 20.39
C ARG A 403 3.60 -14.22 21.78
N VAL A 404 3.64 -15.53 22.02
CA VAL A 404 3.26 -16.11 23.32
C VAL A 404 4.47 -16.16 24.26
N LEU A 405 4.25 -15.77 25.52
CA LEU A 405 5.20 -15.95 26.63
C LEU A 405 4.77 -17.13 27.51
N ILE A 406 5.68 -18.04 27.82
CA ILE A 406 5.48 -19.11 28.81
C ILE A 406 6.70 -19.10 29.73
N THR A 407 6.49 -18.82 31.01
CA THR A 407 7.58 -18.74 31.99
C THR A 407 7.19 -19.33 33.34
N ASP A 408 8.12 -20.04 33.98
CA ASP A 408 8.00 -20.52 35.35
C ASP A 408 8.76 -19.64 36.37
N HIS A 409 9.42 -18.57 35.91
CA HIS A 409 10.27 -17.74 36.77
C HIS A 409 10.11 -16.23 36.59
N SER A 410 10.62 -15.50 37.59
CA SER A 410 10.72 -14.05 37.67
C SER A 410 12.08 -13.60 38.22
N HIS A 411 12.40 -12.31 38.07
CA HIS A 411 13.56 -11.68 38.68
C HIS A 411 13.29 -11.35 40.15
N GLY A 412 13.56 -12.31 41.03
CA GLY A 412 13.27 -12.25 42.46
C GLY A 412 11.91 -12.86 42.83
N ASN A 413 11.74 -13.09 44.13
CA ASN A 413 10.54 -13.65 44.76
C ASN A 413 9.66 -12.56 45.42
N ASN A 414 9.97 -11.29 45.20
CA ASN A 414 9.30 -10.11 45.75
C ASN A 414 9.44 -9.92 47.26
N GLU A 415 10.47 -10.50 47.89
CA GLU A 415 10.83 -10.17 49.26
C GLU A 415 11.48 -8.78 49.37
N MET A 416 11.51 -8.22 50.59
CA MET A 416 12.11 -6.91 50.85
C MET A 416 13.56 -6.81 50.36
N ALA A 417 14.33 -7.90 50.48
CA ALA A 417 15.72 -7.97 50.01
C ALA A 417 15.84 -7.76 48.49
N ASP A 418 14.90 -8.29 47.70
CA ASP A 418 14.87 -8.11 46.25
C ASP A 418 14.52 -6.68 45.86
N LEU A 419 13.64 -6.01 46.61
CA LEU A 419 13.24 -4.62 46.34
C LEU A 419 14.42 -3.65 46.46
N MET A 420 15.42 -3.99 47.27
CA MET A 420 16.65 -3.21 47.43
C MET A 420 17.66 -3.41 46.28
N LEU A 421 17.40 -4.37 45.38
CA LEU A 421 18.25 -4.67 44.23
C LEU A 421 17.55 -4.27 42.92
N PRO A 422 18.30 -3.72 41.94
CA PRO A 422 17.81 -3.60 40.57
C PRO A 422 17.36 -4.97 40.04
N PRO A 423 16.24 -5.08 39.28
CA PRO A 423 15.75 -6.36 38.77
C PRO A 423 16.80 -7.19 38.02
N SER A 424 17.70 -6.54 37.27
CA SER A 424 18.79 -7.22 36.54
C SER A 424 19.84 -7.88 37.44
N LYS A 425 19.87 -7.54 38.74
CA LYS A 425 20.76 -8.12 39.75
C LYS A 425 20.03 -9.09 40.68
N ARG A 426 18.71 -9.22 40.56
CA ARG A 426 17.93 -10.16 41.38
C ARG A 426 18.16 -11.58 40.88
N VAL A 427 18.25 -12.48 41.84
CA VAL A 427 18.37 -13.91 41.56
C VAL A 427 17.06 -14.38 40.95
N LEU A 428 17.12 -15.24 39.93
CA LEU A 428 15.92 -15.81 39.33
C LEU A 428 15.21 -16.70 40.35
N TYR A 429 13.89 -16.57 40.41
CA TYR A 429 13.02 -17.31 41.31
C TYR A 429 11.91 -17.98 40.53
N SER A 430 11.66 -19.27 40.81
CA SER A 430 10.52 -20.02 40.30
C SER A 430 9.43 -20.08 41.36
N LYS A 431 8.18 -19.81 40.97
CA LYS A 431 7.02 -20.04 41.85
C LYS A 431 6.57 -21.51 41.80
N GLY A 432 7.02 -22.26 40.80
CA GLY A 432 6.57 -23.61 40.49
C GLY A 432 6.38 -23.82 38.99
N PRO A 433 6.12 -25.07 38.57
CA PRO A 433 6.14 -25.49 37.18
C PRO A 433 4.98 -24.88 36.36
N VAL A 434 5.18 -24.85 35.04
CA VAL A 434 4.07 -24.64 34.09
C VAL A 434 3.78 -25.93 33.34
N ILE A 435 2.53 -26.37 33.39
CA ILE A 435 2.06 -27.60 32.73
C ILE A 435 0.97 -27.23 31.73
N ILE A 436 1.17 -27.58 30.46
CA ILE A 436 0.18 -27.42 29.39
C ILE A 436 -0.18 -28.83 28.93
N GLU A 437 -1.40 -29.24 29.20
CA GLU A 437 -1.88 -30.58 28.89
C GLU A 437 -2.21 -30.75 27.40
N GLU A 438 -2.57 -31.99 27.04
CA GLU A 438 -2.80 -32.39 25.65
C GLU A 438 -3.87 -31.55 24.95
N ASN A 439 -3.70 -31.32 23.66
CA ASN A 439 -4.72 -30.73 22.78
C ASN A 439 -5.17 -29.31 23.20
N VAL A 440 -4.29 -28.55 23.86
CA VAL A 440 -4.51 -27.15 24.20
C VAL A 440 -4.21 -26.25 22.99
N TRP A 441 -5.03 -25.21 22.79
CA TRP A 441 -4.76 -24.14 21.84
C TRP A 441 -4.51 -22.81 22.57
N ILE A 442 -3.34 -22.22 22.38
CA ILE A 442 -2.97 -20.91 22.93
C ILE A 442 -3.02 -19.85 21.82
N GLY A 443 -3.87 -18.85 21.98
CA GLY A 443 -4.02 -17.74 21.03
C GLY A 443 -2.84 -16.77 21.02
N ASP A 444 -2.74 -16.00 19.94
CA ASP A 444 -1.70 -15.00 19.73
C ASP A 444 -1.58 -14.00 20.90
N GLY A 445 -0.35 -13.70 21.32
CA GLY A 445 -0.07 -12.68 22.33
C GLY A 445 -0.39 -13.07 23.78
N ALA A 446 -0.77 -14.33 24.05
CA ALA A 446 -1.05 -14.80 25.40
C ALA A 446 0.23 -14.91 26.26
N ALA A 447 0.07 -14.80 27.58
CA ALA A 447 1.14 -15.02 28.55
C ALA A 447 0.70 -16.04 29.61
N VAL A 448 1.53 -17.06 29.83
CA VAL A 448 1.35 -18.08 30.87
C VAL A 448 2.39 -17.83 31.95
N LEU A 449 1.91 -17.46 33.14
CA LEU A 449 2.75 -17.11 34.28
C LEU A 449 3.11 -18.33 35.15
N PRO A 450 4.06 -18.19 36.09
CA PRO A 450 4.56 -19.30 36.89
C PRO A 450 3.52 -20.03 37.73
N ASN A 451 3.77 -21.33 37.98
CA ASN A 451 2.95 -22.22 38.80
C ASN A 451 1.49 -22.33 38.33
N VAL A 452 1.31 -22.74 37.08
CA VAL A 452 0.02 -22.85 36.39
C VAL A 452 -0.07 -24.15 35.60
N THR A 453 -1.21 -24.83 35.72
CA THR A 453 -1.63 -25.93 34.84
C THR A 453 -2.77 -25.50 33.91
N ILE A 454 -2.61 -25.70 32.61
CA ILE A 454 -3.67 -25.54 31.61
C ILE A 454 -4.20 -26.91 31.22
N GLY A 455 -5.45 -27.18 31.62
CA GLY A 455 -6.09 -28.47 31.44
C GLY A 455 -6.38 -28.83 29.98
N LYS A 456 -6.46 -30.13 29.72
CA LYS A 456 -6.66 -30.75 28.41
C LYS A 456 -7.83 -30.14 27.62
N ASN A 457 -7.67 -30.06 26.30
CA ASN A 457 -8.66 -29.52 25.35
C ASN A 457 -9.05 -28.04 25.55
N SER A 458 -8.37 -27.30 26.43
CA SER A 458 -8.74 -25.91 26.70
C SER A 458 -8.20 -24.95 25.64
N ILE A 459 -8.91 -23.84 25.47
CA ILE A 459 -8.58 -22.78 24.51
C ILE A 459 -8.29 -21.48 25.27
N ILE A 460 -7.10 -20.93 25.03
CA ILE A 460 -6.69 -19.64 25.54
C ILE A 460 -6.91 -18.59 24.45
N GLY A 461 -7.76 -17.59 24.69
CA GLY A 461 -7.98 -16.50 23.74
C GLY A 461 -6.74 -15.64 23.53
N ALA A 462 -6.71 -14.90 22.43
CA ALA A 462 -5.62 -13.97 22.14
C ALA A 462 -5.45 -12.91 23.24
N ASN A 463 -4.20 -12.48 23.48
CA ASN A 463 -3.80 -11.50 24.51
C ASN A 463 -4.27 -11.83 25.95
N THR A 464 -4.46 -13.11 26.25
CA THR A 464 -4.89 -13.56 27.59
C THR A 464 -3.69 -13.73 28.53
N VAL A 465 -3.84 -13.33 29.80
CA VAL A 465 -2.80 -13.53 30.84
C VAL A 465 -3.28 -14.56 31.86
N ILE A 466 -2.66 -15.73 31.82
CA ILE A 466 -2.97 -16.86 32.71
C ILE A 466 -2.14 -16.74 33.98
N THR A 467 -2.82 -16.54 35.11
CA THR A 467 -2.19 -16.36 36.44
C THR A 467 -2.59 -17.45 37.45
N LYS A 468 -3.50 -18.34 37.06
CA LYS A 468 -4.06 -19.45 37.85
C LYS A 468 -4.37 -20.62 36.91
N ASP A 469 -4.52 -21.80 37.49
CA ASP A 469 -4.89 -23.01 36.76
C ASP A 469 -6.15 -22.83 35.93
N VAL A 470 -6.15 -23.43 34.74
CA VAL A 470 -7.29 -23.48 33.82
C VAL A 470 -7.82 -24.90 33.82
N PRO A 471 -9.11 -25.14 34.16
CA PRO A 471 -9.66 -26.49 34.13
C PRO A 471 -9.69 -27.04 32.69
N PRO A 472 -9.78 -28.37 32.51
CA PRO A 472 -9.93 -28.96 31.19
C PRO A 472 -11.25 -28.54 30.52
N ASN A 473 -11.30 -28.66 29.20
CA ASN A 473 -12.50 -28.48 28.39
C ASN A 473 -13.16 -27.10 28.57
N CYS A 474 -12.37 -26.03 28.60
CA CYS A 474 -12.90 -24.68 28.71
C CYS A 474 -12.25 -23.67 27.77
N ILE A 475 -12.89 -22.52 27.60
CA ILE A 475 -12.34 -21.36 26.91
C ILE A 475 -12.12 -20.27 27.95
N VAL A 476 -10.91 -19.72 27.99
CA VAL A 476 -10.56 -18.58 28.85
C VAL A 476 -10.09 -17.39 28.02
N VAL A 477 -10.43 -16.19 28.46
CA VAL A 477 -9.99 -14.93 27.83
C VAL A 477 -9.67 -13.86 28.87
N GLY A 478 -8.86 -12.88 28.49
CA GLY A 478 -8.67 -11.63 29.23
C GLY A 478 -7.40 -11.55 30.08
N ASN A 479 -7.21 -10.40 30.72
CA ASN A 479 -6.07 -10.12 31.60
C ASN A 479 -6.59 -9.49 32.91
N PRO A 480 -6.63 -10.22 34.03
CA PRO A 480 -6.34 -11.65 34.16
C PRO A 480 -7.41 -12.53 33.47
N ALA A 481 -7.03 -13.76 33.14
CA ALA A 481 -7.90 -14.70 32.45
C ALA A 481 -9.14 -15.09 33.26
N ARG A 482 -10.27 -15.22 32.56
CA ARG A 482 -11.55 -15.73 33.08
C ARG A 482 -12.15 -16.75 32.13
N ILE A 483 -12.82 -17.76 32.69
CA ILE A 483 -13.57 -18.75 31.92
C ILE A 483 -14.78 -18.06 31.29
N VAL A 484 -14.95 -18.23 29.98
CA VAL A 484 -16.11 -17.72 29.22
C VAL A 484 -16.98 -18.84 28.67
N LYS A 485 -16.46 -20.06 28.61
CA LYS A 485 -17.21 -21.23 28.18
C LYS A 485 -16.61 -22.50 28.79
N THR A 486 -17.47 -23.42 29.19
CA THR A 486 -17.11 -24.78 29.59
C THR A 486 -17.82 -25.78 28.68
N PHE A 487 -17.22 -26.94 28.49
CA PHE A 487 -17.81 -28.05 27.75
C PHE A 487 -17.94 -29.26 28.67
N SER A 488 -19.12 -29.86 28.68
CA SER A 488 -19.33 -31.20 29.25
C SER A 488 -19.01 -32.21 28.17
N ILE A 489 -18.05 -33.09 28.43
CA ILE A 489 -17.69 -34.21 27.56
C ILE A 489 -18.30 -35.48 28.12
#